data_AF-A0A7Y1LLN5-F1
#
_entry.id   AF-A0A7Y1LLN5-F1
#
_cell.length_a   1.000
_cell.length_b   1.000
_cell.length_c   1.000
_cell.angle_alpha   90.00
_cell.angle_beta   90.00
_cell.angle_gamma   90.00
#
_symmetry.space_group_name_H-M   'P 1'
#
loop_
_entity.id
_entity.type
_entity.pdbx_description
1 polymer ?
#
loop_
_entity_poly.entity_id
_entity_poly.type
_entity_poly.pdbx_seq_one_letter_code
_entity_poly.pdbx_strand_id
1 'polypeptide(L)' 'MNAQGIDLGEGTAGFVLGDGPVGILLIHGLTGTPTELRQVAKGLAKAGNCTVYVPTLAGHCGDNSDLQATGWQDWYEGVR' A
#
# COMPACT_ATOMS: atom_id res chain seq x y z
N MET A 1 11.86 -24.20 -4.98
CA MET A 1 11.25 -24.39 -3.64
C MET A 1 10.26 -23.26 -3.48
N ASN A 2 9.01 -23.59 -3.14
CA ASN A 2 7.82 -22.78 -3.35
C ASN A 2 7.91 -21.38 -2.73
N ALA A 3 7.81 -20.35 -3.57
CA ALA A 3 7.67 -18.95 -3.18
C ALA A 3 6.21 -18.68 -2.81
N GLN A 4 5.89 -18.75 -1.52
CA GLN A 4 4.78 -17.97 -0.99
C GLN A 4 5.40 -16.81 -0.19
N GLY A 5 5.82 -15.77 -0.91
CA GLY A 5 6.45 -14.56 -0.36
C GLY A 5 5.40 -13.49 -0.02
N ILE A 6 5.39 -13.13 1.27
CA ILE A 6 4.73 -12.02 2.00
C ILE A 6 3.30 -11.60 1.57
N ASP A 7 2.36 -11.82 2.49
CA ASP A 7 1.06 -11.16 2.67
C ASP A 7 1.02 -10.64 4.12
N LEU A 8 0.76 -9.34 4.36
CA LEU A 8 0.54 -8.82 5.71
C LEU A 8 -0.50 -7.69 5.74
N GLY A 9 -1.69 -7.95 5.20
CA GLY A 9 -2.83 -7.10 5.56
C GLY A 9 -4.18 -7.68 5.17
N GLU A 10 -4.93 -8.14 6.15
CA GLU A 10 -6.40 -8.08 6.19
C GLU A 10 -6.77 -6.68 6.72
N GLY A 11 -7.84 -6.07 6.21
CA GLY A 11 -8.28 -4.73 6.65
C GLY A 11 -7.64 -3.57 5.88
N THR A 12 -7.48 -2.42 6.53
CA THR A 12 -7.15 -1.11 5.93
C THR A 12 -5.66 -0.72 6.02
N ALA A 13 -4.83 -1.58 6.62
CA ALA A 13 -3.39 -1.34 6.72
C ALA A 13 -2.65 -1.57 5.38
N GLY A 14 -1.49 -0.95 5.24
CA GLY A 14 -0.61 -1.09 4.09
C GLY A 14 -0.03 -2.49 3.98
N PHE A 15 0.33 -2.90 2.76
CA PHE A 15 0.75 -4.26 2.45
C PHE A 15 1.78 -4.33 1.32
N VAL A 16 2.47 -5.46 1.24
CA VAL A 16 3.41 -5.83 0.16
C VAL A 16 2.90 -7.11 -0.51
N LEU A 17 3.04 -7.22 -1.83
CA LEU A 17 2.74 -8.44 -2.61
C LEU A 17 3.86 -8.75 -3.60
N GLY A 18 4.15 -10.04 -3.80
CA GLY A 18 5.15 -10.50 -4.76
C GLY A 18 6.59 -10.36 -4.24
N ASP A 19 7.52 -10.93 -5.00
CA ASP A 19 8.93 -11.06 -4.63
C ASP A 19 9.88 -10.89 -5.84
N GLY A 20 9.38 -10.28 -6.91
CA GLY A 20 10.15 -10.05 -8.13
C GLY A 20 11.11 -8.85 -8.04
N PRO A 21 12.09 -8.76 -8.95
CA PRO A 21 13.18 -7.77 -8.87
C PRO A 21 12.77 -6.32 -9.18
N VAL A 22 11.60 -6.11 -9.78
CA VAL A 22 11.08 -4.77 -10.08
C VAL A 22 10.17 -4.31 -8.94
N GLY A 23 10.46 -3.16 -8.34
CA GLY A 23 9.61 -2.53 -7.33
C GLY A 23 8.53 -1.65 -7.95
N ILE A 24 7.29 -1.74 -7.44
CA ILE A 24 6.18 -0.86 -7.79
C ILE A 24 5.55 -0.29 -6.52
N LEU A 25 5.37 1.03 -6.47
CA LEU A 25 4.68 1.72 -5.39
C LEU A 25 3.30 2.17 -5.87
N LEU A 26 2.23 1.80 -5.16
CA LEU A 26 0.88 2.28 -5.42
C LEU A 26 0.38 3.12 -4.24
N ILE A 27 0.06 4.39 -4.49
CA ILE A 27 -0.37 5.35 -3.48
C ILE A 27 -1.87 5.61 -3.64
N HIS A 28 -2.64 5.47 -2.56
CA HIS A 28 -4.08 5.73 -2.58
C HIS A 28 -4.41 7.23 -2.49
N GLY A 29 -5.66 7.60 -2.77
CA GLY A 29 -6.11 8.99 -2.74
C GLY A 29 -6.44 9.53 -1.35
N LEU A 30 -6.72 10.84 -1.28
CA LEU A 30 -7.31 11.51 -0.12
C LEU A 30 -8.62 10.81 0.29
N THR A 31 -8.80 10.54 1.59
CA THR A 31 -9.90 9.73 2.17
C THR A 31 -9.96 8.27 1.71
N GLY A 32 -9.02 7.85 0.86
CA GLY A 32 -8.91 6.48 0.37
C GLY A 32 -8.25 5.54 1.39
N THR A 33 -8.14 4.27 1.01
CA THR A 33 -7.42 3.26 1.80
C THR A 33 -6.61 2.35 0.88
N PRO A 34 -5.55 1.69 1.36
CA PRO A 34 -4.80 0.68 0.59
C PRO A 34 -5.70 -0.40 -0.06
N THR A 35 -6.85 -0.70 0.56
CA THR A 35 -7.79 -1.72 0.09
C THR A 35 -8.29 -1.46 -1.34
N GLU A 36 -8.47 -0.21 -1.74
CA GLU A 36 -8.96 0.13 -3.08
C GLU A 36 -7.97 -0.29 -4.19
N LEU A 37 -6.68 -0.38 -3.86
CA LEU A 37 -5.60 -0.74 -4.78
C LEU A 37 -5.27 -2.23 -4.79
N ARG A 38 -5.92 -3.04 -3.93
CA ARG A 38 -5.57 -4.46 -3.74
C ARG A 38 -5.67 -5.29 -5.01
N GLN A 39 -6.70 -5.09 -5.83
CA GLN A 39 -6.85 -5.86 -7.07
C GLN A 39 -5.81 -5.48 -8.11
N VAL A 40 -5.43 -4.20 -8.18
CA VAL A 40 -4.34 -3.73 -9.05
C VAL A 40 -3.02 -4.34 -8.60
N ALA A 41 -2.72 -4.29 -7.30
CA ALA A 41 -1.50 -4.88 -6.73
C ALA A 41 -1.39 -6.39 -7.00
N LYS A 42 -2.48 -7.14 -6.82
CA LYS A 42 -2.55 -8.57 -7.15
C LYS A 42 -2.29 -8.86 -8.62
N GLY A 43 -2.88 -8.06 -9.52
CA GLY A 43 -2.68 -8.18 -10.96
C GLY A 43 -1.22 -7.96 -11.37
N LEU A 44 -0.61 -6.91 -10.82
CA LEU A 44 0.79 -6.56 -11.07
C LEU A 44 1.75 -7.64 -10.55
N ALA A 45 1.64 -8.02 -9.27
CA ALA A 45 2.52 -9.03 -8.66
C ALA A 45 2.45 -10.37 -9.42
N LYS A 46 1.25 -10.79 -9.84
CA LYS A 46 1.05 -12.05 -10.56
C LYS A 46 1.59 -12.02 -12.00
N ALA A 47 1.41 -10.93 -12.72
CA ALA A 47 1.75 -10.85 -14.15
C ALA A 47 3.17 -10.32 -14.42
N GLY A 48 3.66 -9.44 -13.57
CA GLY A 48 4.83 -8.61 -13.85
C GLY A 48 6.17 -9.13 -13.31
N ASN A 49 6.18 -10.22 -12.54
CA ASN A 49 7.37 -10.64 -11.77
C ASN A 49 7.95 -9.44 -10.99
N CYS A 50 7.12 -8.80 -10.18
CA CYS A 50 7.45 -7.58 -9.44
C CYS A 50 7.07 -7.70 -7.96
N THR A 51 7.69 -6.86 -7.14
CA THR A 51 7.32 -6.62 -5.75
C THR A 51 6.51 -5.32 -5.69
N VAL A 52 5.30 -5.38 -5.16
CA VAL A 52 4.36 -4.24 -5.11
C VAL A 52 4.16 -3.83 -3.66
N TYR A 53 4.42 -2.56 -3.33
CA TYR A 53 4.14 -1.98 -2.02
C TYR A 53 2.98 -0.98 -2.11
N VAL A 54 2.06 -1.07 -1.14
CA VAL A 54 0.90 -0.18 -0.98
C VAL A 54 0.90 0.35 0.45
N PRO A 55 1.41 1.56 0.72
CA PRO A 55 1.44 2.15 2.06
C PRO A 55 0.05 2.64 2.51
N THR A 56 -0.16 2.69 3.83
CA THR A 56 -1.19 3.55 4.43
C THR A 56 -0.61 4.95 4.60
N LEU A 57 -1.23 5.96 4.01
CA LEU A 57 -0.82 7.35 4.24
C LEU A 57 -1.13 7.79 5.69
N ALA A 58 -0.30 8.66 6.25
CA ALA A 58 -0.52 9.22 7.58
C ALA A 58 -1.95 9.77 7.74
N GLY A 59 -2.54 9.57 8.91
CA GLY A 59 -3.91 9.99 9.23
C GLY A 59 -5.03 9.19 8.56
N HIS A 60 -4.72 8.28 7.63
CA HIS A 60 -5.72 7.41 7.01
C HIS A 60 -5.90 6.12 7.81
N CYS A 61 -7.06 5.49 7.65
CA CYS A 61 -7.40 4.20 8.27
C CYS A 61 -7.48 4.23 9.82
N GLY A 62 -7.49 5.44 10.40
CA GLY A 62 -7.91 5.74 11.77
C GLY A 62 -9.21 6.55 11.77
N ASP A 63 -9.34 7.48 12.71
CA ASP A 63 -10.53 8.34 12.84
C ASP A 63 -10.34 9.69 12.11
N ASN A 64 -11.43 10.44 11.93
CA ASN A 64 -11.40 11.75 11.26
C ASN A 64 -10.43 12.74 11.90
N SER A 65 -10.19 12.65 13.22
CA SER A 65 -9.22 13.50 13.92
C SER A 65 -7.79 13.25 13.45
N ASP A 66 -7.46 12.01 13.09
CA ASP A 66 -6.11 11.65 12.64
C ASP A 66 -5.85 12.25 11.26
N LEU A 67 -6.83 12.18 10.36
CA LEU A 67 -6.75 12.78 9.03
C LEU A 67 -6.65 14.31 9.11
N GLN A 68 -7.41 14.95 10.02
CA GLN A 68 -7.37 16.40 10.22
C GLN A 68 -6.06 16.89 10.85
N ALA A 69 -5.38 16.06 11.64
CA ALA A 69 -4.09 16.38 12.25
C ALA A 69 -2.91 16.20 11.28
N THR A 70 -3.13 15.64 10.10
CA THR A 70 -2.09 15.28 9.13
C THR A 70 -2.01 16.27 7.97
N GLY A 71 -0.80 16.67 7.58
CA GLY A 71 -0.53 17.49 6.40
C GLY A 71 -0.01 16.70 5.20
N TRP A 72 0.07 17.35 4.03
CA TRP A 72 0.58 16.69 2.82
C TRP A 72 2.05 16.29 2.95
N GLN A 73 2.83 17.01 3.77
CA GLN A 73 4.23 16.68 4.05
C GLN A 73 4.35 15.33 4.75
N ASP A 74 3.44 14.99 5.66
CA ASP A 74 3.42 13.69 6.33
C ASP A 74 3.11 12.56 5.34
N TRP A 75 2.23 12.82 4.36
CA TRP A 75 1.97 11.88 3.27
C TRP A 75 3.19 11.69 2.38
N TYR A 76 3.89 12.78 2.06
CA TYR A 76 5.12 12.74 1.25
C TYR A 76 6.24 11.96 1.95
N GLU A 77 6.48 12.20 3.25
CA GLU A 77 7.47 11.46 4.02
C GLU A 77 7.15 9.96 4.11
N GLY A 78 5.87 9.59 4.12
CA GLY A 78 5.45 8.19 4.16
C GLY A 78 5.69 7.39 2.86
N VAL A 79 6.04 8.07 1.76
CA VAL A 79 6.14 7.44 0.42
C VAL A 79 7.43 7.76 -0.35
N ARG A 80 8.37 8.51 0.25
CA ARG A 80 9.65 8.86 -0.38
C ARG A 80 10.73 7.78 -0.27
#